data_AF-A0A0Q3QVT7-F1
#
_entry.id   AF-A0A0Q3QVT7-F1
#
_cell.length_a   1.000
_cell.length_b   1.000
_cell.length_c   1.000
_cell.angle_alpha   90.00
_cell.angle_beta   90.00
_cell.angle_gamma   90.00
#
_symmetry.space_group_name_H-M   'P 1'
#
loop_
_entity.id
_entity.type
_entity.pdbx_description
1 polymer ?
#
loop_
_entity_poly.entity_id
_entity_poly.type
_entity_poly.pdbx_seq_one_letter_code
_entity_poly.pdbx_strand_id
1 'polypeptide(L)'
;MFLPIMAIIVTMIAGFTYLYIYVKDKPAKTELASSEPKVEEKTHPYAPPSMEEVPEGEEGELIKLGQKYHNETSSVLDGYVGNTLSCASCHANGGVGDSLDLVGISKTYPQYNPRAGREVSIEDRINGCFIRSMNGKPLPKEGEEMKAMVAYYNYISTNVPEGTTDRPWAKLKKAEGDLSKVNVDEGRELYQQACITCHGEDGAGGATGLALWGDNSYNIGAGMARVRTAAGYIQKYMPKAPVGDYEAGSLTEEQAMNIAAYINSMERPDFPNKIHDWPNGDAPDDAAYETLAGKKKSDK
;
A
#
# COMPACT_ATOMS: atom_id res chain seq x y z
N MET A 1 -28.11 42.58 -54.76
CA MET A 1 -28.15 41.69 -53.58
C MET A 1 -26.77 41.50 -52.94
N PHE A 2 -25.89 42.52 -52.94
CA PHE A 2 -24.50 42.41 -52.47
C PHE A 2 -24.13 43.35 -51.30
N LEU A 3 -24.98 44.34 -50.97
CA LEU A 3 -24.77 45.20 -49.80
C LEU A 3 -24.94 44.54 -48.42
N PRO A 4 -25.85 43.56 -48.18
CA PRO A 4 -26.05 43.05 -46.82
C PRO A 4 -24.93 42.10 -46.36
N ILE A 5 -24.24 41.45 -47.30
CA ILE A 5 -23.16 40.50 -46.99
C ILE A 5 -21.87 41.23 -46.58
N MET A 6 -21.56 42.36 -47.23
CA MET A 6 -20.42 43.21 -46.86
C MET A 6 -20.58 43.81 -45.46
N ALA A 7 -21.79 44.23 -45.08
CA ALA A 7 -22.06 44.75 -43.74
C ALA A 7 -21.87 43.71 -42.63
N ILE A 8 -22.26 42.45 -42.87
CA ILE A 8 -22.10 41.34 -41.92
C ILE A 8 -20.62 40.94 -41.76
N ILE A 9 -19.85 40.92 -42.85
CA ILE A 9 -18.43 40.59 -42.78
C ILE A 9 -17.66 41.67 -42.01
N VAL A 10 -17.96 42.95 -42.23
CA VAL A 10 -17.31 44.07 -41.52
C VAL A 10 -17.64 44.04 -40.02
N THR A 11 -18.89 43.72 -39.62
CA THR A 11 -19.24 43.62 -38.20
C THR A 11 -18.62 42.41 -37.52
N MET A 12 -18.47 41.27 -38.21
CA MET A 12 -17.77 40.11 -37.66
C MET A 12 -16.27 40.37 -37.50
N ILE A 13 -15.62 41.00 -38.48
CA ILE A 13 -14.19 41.35 -38.38
C ILE A 13 -13.97 42.38 -37.28
N ALA A 14 -14.81 43.41 -37.17
CA ALA A 14 -14.73 44.40 -36.10
C ALA A 14 -14.98 43.76 -34.72
N GLY A 15 -15.95 42.86 -34.59
CA GLY A 15 -16.23 42.12 -33.36
C GLY A 15 -15.09 41.21 -32.94
N PHE A 16 -14.48 40.49 -33.89
CA PHE A 16 -13.35 39.60 -33.63
C PHE A 16 -12.09 40.38 -33.26
N THR A 17 -11.85 41.53 -33.92
CA THR A 17 -10.72 42.41 -33.60
C THR A 17 -10.88 43.06 -32.24
N TYR A 18 -12.11 43.49 -31.89
CA TYR A 18 -12.42 44.03 -30.56
C TYR A 18 -12.24 42.96 -29.47
N LEU A 19 -12.73 41.74 -29.68
CA LEU A 19 -12.54 40.62 -28.75
C LEU A 19 -11.06 40.25 -28.58
N TYR A 20 -10.30 40.22 -29.68
CA TYR A 20 -8.87 39.93 -29.66
C TYR A 20 -8.07 40.98 -28.89
N ILE A 21 -8.36 42.27 -29.09
CA ILE A 21 -7.73 43.35 -28.32
C ILE A 21 -8.16 43.26 -26.84
N TYR A 22 -9.44 43.02 -26.57
CA TYR A 22 -9.97 42.90 -25.20
C TYR A 22 -9.35 41.73 -24.40
N VAL A 23 -9.05 40.60 -25.07
CA VAL A 23 -8.38 39.46 -24.44
C VAL A 23 -6.87 39.71 -24.27
N LYS A 24 -6.22 40.36 -25.25
CA LYS A 24 -4.77 40.61 -25.21
C LYS A 24 -4.38 41.65 -24.14
N ASP A 25 -5.22 42.65 -23.91
CA ASP A 25 -4.93 43.75 -22.97
C ASP A 25 -5.34 43.46 -21.51
N LYS A 26 -5.92 42.28 -21.23
CA LYS A 26 -6.09 41.81 -19.85
C LYS A 26 -4.86 40.99 -19.44
N PRO A 27 -3.96 41.52 -18.60
CA PRO A 27 -2.97 40.67 -17.96
C PRO A 27 -3.71 39.66 -17.09
N ALA A 28 -3.56 38.37 -17.39
CA ALA A 28 -3.96 37.28 -16.52
C ALA A 28 -3.12 37.38 -15.23
N LYS A 29 -3.60 38.16 -14.26
CA LYS A 29 -3.14 38.05 -12.86
C LYS A 29 -3.76 36.78 -12.29
N THR A 30 -3.21 35.64 -12.69
CA THR A 30 -3.26 34.44 -11.89
C THR A 30 -2.13 34.59 -10.86
N GLU A 31 -2.40 35.32 -9.78
CA GLU A 31 -1.70 35.02 -8.54
C GLU A 31 -2.12 33.61 -8.14
N LEU A 32 -1.31 32.63 -8.53
CA LEU A 32 -1.27 31.34 -7.86
C LEU A 32 -0.86 31.62 -6.41
N ALA A 33 -1.85 31.94 -5.59
CA ALA A 33 -1.74 31.84 -4.16
C ALA A 33 -1.49 30.35 -3.87
N SER A 34 -0.21 29.99 -3.78
CA SER A 34 0.26 28.75 -3.21
C SER A 34 -0.06 28.77 -1.72
N SER A 35 -1.33 28.56 -1.38
CA SER A 35 -1.71 28.06 -0.08
C SER A 35 -1.67 26.54 -0.17
N GLU A 36 -0.47 25.98 -0.27
CA GLU A 36 -0.28 24.61 0.16
C GLU A 36 -0.73 24.55 1.62
N PRO A 37 -1.73 23.72 1.98
CA PRO A 37 -1.96 23.43 3.37
C PRO A 37 -0.66 22.85 3.90
N LYS A 38 -0.04 23.56 4.85
CA LYS A 38 1.11 23.06 5.59
C LYS A 38 0.60 21.88 6.40
N VAL A 39 0.60 20.69 5.80
CA VAL A 39 0.41 19.43 6.49
C VAL A 39 1.47 19.46 7.58
N GLU A 40 1.06 19.43 8.84
CA GLU A 40 1.97 19.14 9.94
C GLU A 40 2.55 17.76 9.66
N GLU A 41 3.71 17.76 9.01
CA GLU A 41 4.56 16.61 8.84
C GLU A 41 4.90 16.15 10.25
N LYS A 42 4.19 15.14 10.75
CA LYS A 42 4.62 14.41 11.94
C LYS A 42 5.97 13.82 11.58
N THR A 43 7.03 14.54 11.93
CA THR A 43 8.39 14.11 11.69
C THR A 43 8.54 12.75 12.32
N HIS A 44 8.86 11.76 11.48
CA HIS A 44 9.14 10.41 11.94
C HIS A 44 10.16 10.50 13.08
N PRO A 45 9.92 9.87 14.26
CA PRO A 45 10.74 10.10 15.46
C PRO A 45 12.22 9.76 15.26
N TYR A 46 12.52 8.93 14.26
CA TYR A 46 13.86 8.54 13.83
C TYR A 46 13.93 8.59 12.31
N ALA A 47 14.03 9.78 11.70
CA ALA A 47 14.11 9.89 10.24
C ALA A 47 15.25 9.00 9.70
N PRO A 48 15.03 8.17 8.66
CA PRO A 48 16.07 7.32 8.10
C PRO A 48 17.15 8.17 7.41
N PRO A 49 18.40 7.68 7.29
CA PRO A 49 19.41 8.31 6.43
C PRO A 49 18.92 8.45 4.98
N SER A 50 19.41 9.47 4.26
CA SER A 50 19.04 9.68 2.86
C SER A 50 19.70 8.65 1.96
N MET A 51 18.99 8.15 0.94
CA MET A 51 19.61 7.25 -0.05
C MET A 51 20.76 7.89 -0.84
N GLU A 52 20.87 9.22 -0.84
CA GLU A 52 22.00 9.96 -1.41
C GLU A 52 23.28 9.85 -0.55
N GLU A 53 23.13 9.47 0.73
CA GLU A 53 24.21 9.33 1.71
C GLU A 53 24.64 7.88 1.92
N VAL A 54 24.17 6.95 1.07
CA VAL A 54 24.60 5.55 1.10
C VAL A 54 26.12 5.49 0.88
N PRO A 55 26.89 4.79 1.73
CA PRO A 55 28.35 4.73 1.60
C PRO A 55 28.76 4.15 0.25
N GLU A 56 29.94 4.53 -0.25
CA GLU A 56 30.50 3.90 -1.44
C GLU A 56 31.04 2.48 -1.12
N GLY A 57 31.17 1.65 -2.16
CA GLY A 57 31.73 0.30 -2.04
C GLY A 57 30.67 -0.80 -1.90
N GLU A 58 31.12 -2.01 -1.56
CA GLU A 58 30.30 -3.22 -1.57
C GLU A 58 29.05 -3.12 -0.67
N GLU A 59 29.18 -2.53 0.51
CA GLU A 59 28.06 -2.32 1.44
C GLU A 59 26.99 -1.41 0.82
N GLY A 60 27.40 -0.31 0.20
CA GLY A 60 26.48 0.63 -0.44
C GLY A 60 25.74 0.04 -1.62
N GLU A 61 26.43 -0.72 -2.46
CA GLU A 61 25.80 -1.41 -3.59
C GLU A 61 24.79 -2.45 -3.10
N LEU A 62 25.09 -3.15 -2.01
CA LEU A 62 24.18 -4.11 -1.39
C LEU A 62 22.91 -3.42 -0.83
N ILE A 63 23.04 -2.24 -0.22
CA ILE A 63 21.92 -1.42 0.27
C ILE A 63 21.04 -0.94 -0.89
N LYS A 64 21.64 -0.39 -1.95
CA LYS A 64 20.90 0.05 -3.15
C LYS A 64 20.19 -1.11 -3.83
N LEU A 65 20.83 -2.27 -3.89
CA LEU A 65 20.23 -3.49 -4.43
C LEU A 65 19.02 -3.93 -3.58
N GLY A 66 19.13 -3.87 -2.26
CA GLY A 66 18.02 -4.15 -1.36
C GLY A 66 16.84 -3.19 -1.53
N GLN A 67 17.10 -1.89 -1.73
CA GLN A 67 16.07 -0.92 -2.06
C GLN A 67 15.39 -1.26 -3.40
N LYS A 68 16.19 -1.59 -4.42
CA LYS A 68 15.66 -2.02 -5.72
C LYS A 68 14.75 -3.23 -5.57
N TYR A 69 15.16 -4.25 -4.81
CA TYR A 69 14.34 -5.41 -4.52
C TYR A 69 13.06 -5.08 -3.75
N HIS A 70 13.09 -4.07 -2.88
CA HIS A 70 11.88 -3.60 -2.20
C HIS A 70 10.89 -2.91 -3.17
N ASN A 71 11.38 -2.04 -4.03
CA ASN A 71 10.54 -1.24 -4.93
C ASN A 71 10.02 -2.05 -6.13
N GLU A 72 10.87 -2.92 -6.68
CA GLU A 72 10.67 -3.56 -7.97
C GLU A 72 10.60 -5.10 -7.86
N THR A 73 10.21 -5.63 -6.69
CA THR A 73 10.32 -7.06 -6.35
C THR A 73 9.84 -8.00 -7.47
N SER A 74 8.66 -7.80 -8.04
CA SER A 74 8.12 -8.68 -9.09
C SER A 74 8.90 -8.64 -10.40
N SER A 75 9.52 -7.51 -10.75
CA SER A 75 10.26 -7.39 -12.02
C SER A 75 11.71 -7.84 -11.91
N VAL A 76 12.31 -7.79 -10.72
CA VAL A 76 13.74 -8.08 -10.52
C VAL A 76 14.00 -9.38 -9.78
N LEU A 77 12.99 -9.96 -9.13
CA LEU A 77 13.02 -11.26 -8.44
C LEU A 77 11.90 -12.18 -8.96
N ASP A 78 11.65 -12.16 -10.28
CA ASP A 78 10.60 -12.94 -10.96
C ASP A 78 10.66 -14.44 -10.62
N GLY A 79 11.86 -14.97 -10.42
CA GLY A 79 12.08 -16.34 -9.99
C GLY A 79 11.46 -16.65 -8.63
N TYR A 80 11.22 -15.68 -7.74
CA TYR A 80 10.74 -15.88 -6.37
C TYR A 80 9.35 -15.30 -6.10
N VAL A 81 8.74 -14.61 -7.08
CA VAL A 81 7.45 -13.93 -6.96
C VAL A 81 6.44 -14.61 -7.89
N GLY A 82 5.25 -14.93 -7.38
CA GLY A 82 4.20 -15.60 -8.14
C GLY A 82 3.01 -14.71 -8.48
N ASN A 83 3.18 -13.38 -8.40
CA ASN A 83 2.17 -12.38 -8.69
C ASN A 83 2.81 -11.07 -9.21
N THR A 84 2.06 -9.99 -9.34
CA THR A 84 2.57 -8.71 -9.90
C THR A 84 2.88 -7.66 -8.83
N LEU A 85 2.97 -8.05 -7.56
CA LEU A 85 3.18 -7.11 -6.46
C LEU A 85 4.67 -6.83 -6.22
N SER A 86 4.96 -5.76 -5.50
CA SER A 86 6.27 -5.45 -4.92
C SER A 86 6.11 -5.19 -3.42
N CYS A 87 7.19 -5.19 -2.63
CA CYS A 87 7.09 -4.77 -1.23
C CYS A 87 6.48 -3.36 -1.12
N ALA A 88 6.90 -2.47 -2.02
CA ALA A 88 6.38 -1.10 -2.15
C ALA A 88 4.88 -1.00 -2.45
N SER A 89 4.24 -2.08 -2.93
CA SER A 89 2.78 -2.14 -3.13
C SER A 89 1.99 -1.93 -1.83
N CYS A 90 2.57 -2.30 -0.68
CA CYS A 90 1.96 -2.07 0.63
C CYS A 90 2.85 -1.23 1.56
N HIS A 91 4.16 -1.30 1.36
CA HIS A 91 5.19 -0.56 2.09
C HIS A 91 5.72 0.59 1.23
N ALA A 92 4.86 1.57 0.90
CA ALA A 92 5.18 2.62 -0.07
C ALA A 92 6.43 3.44 0.28
N ASN A 93 6.96 4.18 -0.69
CA ASN A 93 8.13 5.07 -0.55
C ASN A 93 9.37 4.36 0.03
N GLY A 94 9.71 3.18 -0.50
CA GLY A 94 10.81 2.37 0.01
C GLY A 94 10.54 1.79 1.42
N GLY A 95 9.31 1.84 1.89
CA GLY A 95 8.94 1.45 3.25
C GLY A 95 9.13 2.55 4.28
N VAL A 96 9.16 3.83 3.89
CA VAL A 96 9.36 4.97 4.79
C VAL A 96 8.11 5.88 4.80
N GLY A 97 7.61 6.21 5.99
CA GLY A 97 6.61 7.27 6.24
C GLY A 97 5.17 6.92 5.89
N ASP A 98 4.90 6.58 4.63
CA ASP A 98 3.55 6.70 4.07
C ASP A 98 2.63 5.55 4.43
N SER A 99 3.02 4.30 4.16
CA SER A 99 2.13 3.13 4.33
C SER A 99 2.91 1.98 4.89
N LEU A 100 2.51 1.52 6.07
CA LEU A 100 3.15 0.41 6.79
C LEU A 100 4.68 0.59 6.93
N ASP A 101 5.08 1.67 7.59
CA ASP A 101 6.47 2.04 7.80
C ASP A 101 7.37 0.88 8.30
N LEU A 102 8.54 0.73 7.67
CA LEU A 102 9.55 -0.30 7.95
C LEU A 102 10.78 0.26 8.67
N VAL A 103 10.89 1.56 8.91
CA VAL A 103 11.97 2.16 9.70
C VAL A 103 11.98 1.53 11.10
N GLY A 104 13.15 1.05 11.50
CA GLY A 104 13.37 0.32 12.76
C GLY A 104 13.02 -1.16 12.70
N ILE A 105 12.52 -1.71 11.58
CA ILE A 105 12.06 -3.10 11.52
C ILE A 105 13.16 -4.05 12.00
N SER A 106 14.41 -3.86 11.55
CA SER A 106 15.49 -4.76 11.90
C SER A 106 15.91 -4.71 13.37
N LYS A 107 15.62 -3.61 14.08
CA LYS A 107 15.87 -3.49 15.53
C LYS A 107 14.90 -4.32 16.37
N THR A 108 13.74 -4.67 15.80
CA THR A 108 12.69 -5.45 16.48
C THR A 108 12.76 -6.94 16.23
N TYR A 109 13.78 -7.45 15.51
CA TYR A 109 13.97 -8.88 15.27
C TYR A 109 15.26 -9.37 15.95
N PRO A 110 15.30 -10.63 16.43
CA PRO A 110 14.24 -11.63 16.40
C PRO A 110 13.05 -11.27 17.31
N GLN A 111 11.85 -11.80 16.98
CA GLN A 111 10.66 -11.65 17.82
C GLN A 111 9.73 -12.86 17.73
N TYR A 112 8.94 -13.06 18.78
CA TYR A 112 7.89 -14.06 18.79
C TYR A 112 6.82 -13.75 17.74
N ASN A 113 6.50 -14.74 16.91
CA ASN A 113 5.44 -14.64 15.92
C ASN A 113 4.31 -15.64 16.26
N PRO A 114 3.12 -15.18 16.67
CA PRO A 114 1.99 -16.05 17.00
C PRO A 114 1.58 -16.97 15.85
N ARG A 115 1.59 -16.47 14.61
CA ARG A 115 1.23 -17.27 13.43
C ARG A 115 2.18 -18.44 13.22
N ALA A 116 3.48 -18.26 13.48
CA ALA A 116 4.47 -19.32 13.40
C ALA A 116 4.60 -20.15 14.70
N GLY A 117 4.08 -19.65 15.82
CA GLY A 117 4.22 -20.26 17.15
C GLY A 117 5.66 -20.32 17.67
N ARG A 118 6.54 -19.44 17.18
CA ARG A 118 7.97 -19.43 17.52
C ARG A 118 8.59 -18.05 17.35
N GLU A 119 9.80 -17.89 17.89
CA GLU A 119 10.71 -16.80 17.50
C GLU A 119 11.05 -16.89 16.01
N VAL A 120 11.02 -15.75 15.34
CA VAL A 120 11.37 -15.62 13.91
C VAL A 120 12.45 -14.55 13.75
N SER A 121 13.37 -14.78 12.81
CA SER A 121 14.36 -13.79 12.39
C SER A 121 13.77 -12.78 11.39
N ILE A 122 14.54 -11.75 11.03
CA ILE A 122 14.11 -10.83 9.96
C ILE A 122 14.01 -11.54 8.61
N GLU A 123 14.90 -12.48 8.33
CA GLU A 123 14.88 -13.30 7.12
C GLU A 123 13.64 -14.20 7.07
N ASP A 124 13.26 -14.79 8.22
CA ASP A 124 11.99 -15.51 8.34
C ASP A 124 10.80 -14.58 8.04
N ARG A 125 10.84 -13.33 8.52
CA ARG A 125 9.77 -12.36 8.28
C ARG A 125 9.66 -11.96 6.81
N ILE A 126 10.79 -11.73 6.15
CA ILE A 126 10.89 -11.43 4.72
C ILE A 126 10.35 -12.62 3.91
N ASN A 127 10.80 -13.83 4.19
CA ASN A 127 10.31 -15.04 3.52
C ASN A 127 8.82 -15.29 3.79
N GLY A 128 8.32 -14.92 4.97
CA GLY A 128 6.89 -14.91 5.26
C GLY A 128 6.10 -13.97 4.35
N CYS A 129 6.67 -12.84 3.91
CA CYS A 129 6.07 -11.99 2.88
C CYS A 129 6.14 -12.64 1.50
N PHE A 130 7.29 -13.20 1.11
CA PHE A 130 7.45 -13.85 -0.20
C PHE A 130 6.42 -14.95 -0.44
N ILE A 131 6.26 -15.88 0.51
CA ILE A 131 5.35 -17.01 0.31
C ILE A 131 3.87 -16.66 0.47
N ARG A 132 3.55 -15.43 0.91
CA ARG A 132 2.17 -15.00 1.18
C ARG A 132 1.77 -13.81 0.33
N SER A 133 2.31 -12.64 0.65
CA SER A 133 2.03 -11.40 -0.08
C SER A 133 2.50 -11.46 -1.52
N MET A 134 3.66 -12.08 -1.79
CA MET A 134 4.22 -12.19 -3.14
C MET A 134 3.78 -13.47 -3.87
N ASN A 135 2.93 -14.29 -3.23
CA ASN A 135 2.49 -15.59 -3.74
C ASN A 135 3.62 -16.48 -4.30
N GLY A 136 4.81 -16.39 -3.70
CA GLY A 136 6.04 -16.87 -4.27
C GLY A 136 6.69 -17.99 -3.47
N LYS A 137 8.01 -18.10 -3.61
CA LYS A 137 8.85 -19.06 -2.86
C LYS A 137 9.88 -18.31 -2.01
N PRO A 138 10.36 -18.90 -0.91
CA PRO A 138 11.32 -18.22 -0.05
C PRO A 138 12.65 -18.00 -0.77
N LEU A 139 13.31 -16.89 -0.46
CA LEU A 139 14.71 -16.65 -0.78
C LEU A 139 15.60 -17.54 0.09
N PRO A 140 16.77 -17.99 -0.43
CA PRO A 140 17.82 -18.58 0.40
C PRO A 140 18.25 -17.59 1.48
N LYS A 141 18.23 -18.00 2.76
CA LYS A 141 18.55 -17.10 3.88
C LYS A 141 19.97 -16.50 3.79
N GLU A 142 20.93 -17.30 3.34
CA GLU A 142 22.32 -16.88 3.15
C GLU A 142 22.61 -16.34 1.73
N GLY A 143 21.58 -16.23 0.89
CA GLY A 143 21.66 -15.75 -0.49
C GLY A 143 21.88 -14.23 -0.56
N GLU A 144 22.37 -13.78 -1.71
CA GLU A 144 22.64 -12.37 -1.96
C GLU A 144 21.36 -11.51 -1.86
N GLU A 145 20.24 -12.02 -2.35
CA GLU A 145 18.96 -11.30 -2.36
C GLU A 145 18.43 -11.02 -0.95
N MET A 146 18.54 -12.01 -0.06
CA MET A 146 18.17 -11.85 1.34
C MET A 146 19.12 -10.88 2.05
N LYS A 147 20.43 -11.02 1.83
CA LYS A 147 21.44 -10.11 2.39
C LYS A 147 21.22 -8.67 1.97
N ALA A 148 20.89 -8.44 0.70
CA ALA A 148 20.57 -7.12 0.15
C ALA A 148 19.36 -6.49 0.84
N MET A 149 18.25 -7.24 0.94
CA MET A 149 17.06 -6.74 1.63
C MET A 149 17.33 -6.42 3.11
N VAL A 150 18.06 -7.29 3.82
CA VAL A 150 18.43 -7.06 5.22
C VAL A 150 19.34 -5.84 5.36
N ALA A 151 20.33 -5.67 4.46
CA ALA A 151 21.21 -4.50 4.44
C ALA A 151 20.40 -3.21 4.26
N TYR A 152 19.44 -3.19 3.33
CA TYR A 152 18.55 -2.04 3.14
C TYR A 152 17.70 -1.74 4.38
N TYR A 153 17.08 -2.76 4.97
CA TYR A 153 16.26 -2.56 6.18
C TYR A 153 17.08 -2.15 7.40
N ASN A 154 18.34 -2.59 7.50
CA ASN A 154 19.29 -2.08 8.48
C ASN A 154 19.62 -0.61 8.22
N TYR A 155 19.89 -0.25 6.97
CA TYR A 155 20.22 1.12 6.58
C TYR A 155 19.11 2.12 6.92
N ILE A 156 17.86 1.87 6.51
CA ILE A 156 16.74 2.75 6.87
C ILE A 156 16.45 2.75 8.37
N SER A 157 16.95 1.77 9.12
CA SER A 157 16.79 1.66 10.57
C SER A 157 17.99 2.22 11.36
N THR A 158 18.99 2.82 10.72
CA THR A 158 20.25 3.26 11.35
C THR A 158 20.01 4.20 12.54
N ASN A 159 19.08 5.14 12.40
CA ASN A 159 18.82 6.16 13.42
C ASN A 159 17.89 5.69 14.55
N VAL A 160 17.40 4.44 14.48
CA VAL A 160 16.56 3.85 15.53
C VAL A 160 17.46 3.22 16.60
N PRO A 161 17.27 3.52 17.90
CA PRO A 161 18.12 2.99 18.97
C PRO A 161 18.16 1.45 19.02
N GLU A 162 19.32 0.91 19.36
CA GLU A 162 19.46 -0.52 19.68
C GLU A 162 18.56 -0.92 20.86
N GLY A 163 18.07 -2.15 20.84
CA GLY A 163 17.15 -2.66 21.87
C GLY A 163 15.72 -2.11 21.76
N THR A 164 15.37 -1.40 20.69
CA THR A 164 13.99 -0.99 20.40
C THR A 164 13.10 -2.21 20.18
N THR A 165 12.12 -2.41 21.06
CA THR A 165 11.17 -3.55 21.01
C THR A 165 9.80 -3.18 20.46
N ASP A 166 9.47 -1.89 20.35
CA ASP A 166 8.20 -1.40 19.82
C ASP A 166 8.40 -0.25 18.83
N ARG A 167 7.50 -0.15 17.84
CA ARG A 167 7.51 0.87 16.79
C ARG A 167 6.14 1.50 16.64
N PRO A 168 5.72 2.39 17.56
CA PRO A 168 4.39 3.01 17.51
C PRO A 168 4.11 3.78 16.22
N TRP A 169 5.14 4.35 15.59
CA TRP A 169 5.04 5.04 14.29
C TRP A 169 4.69 4.12 13.12
N ALA A 170 5.04 2.83 13.23
CA ALA A 170 4.84 1.82 12.19
C ALA A 170 3.57 0.97 12.39
N LYS A 171 2.76 1.26 13.42
CA LYS A 171 1.56 0.46 13.72
C LYS A 171 0.41 0.82 12.78
N LEU A 172 -0.15 -0.21 12.15
CA LEU A 172 -1.47 -0.14 11.53
C LEU A 172 -2.53 -0.40 12.60
N LYS A 173 -3.43 0.57 12.83
CA LYS A 173 -4.64 0.33 13.60
C LYS A 173 -5.56 -0.58 12.77
N LYS A 174 -5.85 -1.78 13.28
CA LYS A 174 -6.83 -2.69 12.67
C LYS A 174 -8.24 -2.21 13.00
N ALA A 175 -9.21 -2.49 12.14
CA ALA A 175 -10.60 -2.16 12.41
C ALA A 175 -11.15 -3.02 13.57
N GLU A 176 -11.94 -2.39 14.44
CA GLU A 176 -12.49 -3.02 15.65
C GLU A 176 -13.99 -3.36 15.53
N GLY A 177 -14.66 -2.84 14.50
CA GLY A 177 -16.07 -3.10 14.21
C GLY A 177 -16.50 -4.58 14.20
N ASP A 178 -17.82 -4.77 14.30
CA ASP A 178 -18.45 -6.08 14.39
C ASP A 178 -18.44 -6.78 13.02
N LEU A 179 -17.68 -7.87 12.91
CA LEU A 179 -17.56 -8.65 11.68
C LEU A 179 -18.90 -9.22 11.20
N SER A 180 -19.88 -9.43 12.09
CA SER A 180 -21.21 -9.93 11.72
C SER A 180 -22.09 -8.91 11.01
N LYS A 181 -21.72 -7.62 11.07
CA LYS A 181 -22.44 -6.51 10.45
C LYS A 181 -21.87 -6.08 9.11
N VAL A 182 -20.75 -6.67 8.70
CA VAL A 182 -20.11 -6.36 7.43
C VAL A 182 -21.05 -6.67 6.27
N ASN A 183 -21.19 -5.72 5.37
CA ASN A 183 -22.04 -5.79 4.19
C ASN A 183 -21.20 -5.80 2.91
N VAL A 184 -21.14 -6.95 2.25
CA VAL A 184 -20.34 -7.14 1.02
C VAL A 184 -20.92 -6.37 -0.17
N ASP A 185 -22.25 -6.27 -0.28
CA ASP A 185 -22.91 -5.55 -1.37
C ASP A 185 -22.67 -4.05 -1.27
N GLU A 186 -22.75 -3.49 -0.06
CA GLU A 186 -22.37 -2.09 0.18
C GLU A 186 -20.87 -1.87 -0.08
N GLY A 187 -20.03 -2.83 0.30
CA GLY A 187 -18.60 -2.83 -0.01
C GLY A 187 -18.32 -2.77 -1.51
N ARG A 188 -19.12 -3.47 -2.31
CA ARG A 188 -19.06 -3.44 -3.78
C ARG A 188 -19.41 -2.06 -4.33
N GLU A 189 -20.49 -1.46 -3.83
CA GLU A 189 -20.91 -0.12 -4.26
C GLU A 189 -19.85 0.93 -3.93
N LEU A 190 -19.30 0.88 -2.71
CA LEU A 190 -18.20 1.76 -2.29
C LEU A 190 -16.93 1.54 -3.13
N TYR A 191 -16.60 0.30 -3.46
CA TYR A 191 -15.49 -0.02 -4.35
C TYR A 191 -15.65 0.64 -5.74
N GLN A 192 -16.86 0.59 -6.30
CA GLN A 192 -17.18 1.24 -7.57
C GLN A 192 -17.04 2.76 -7.51
N GLN A 193 -17.29 3.38 -6.35
CA GLN A 193 -17.19 4.82 -6.19
C GLN A 193 -15.76 5.31 -5.93
N ALA A 194 -14.99 4.57 -5.12
CA ALA A 194 -13.73 5.04 -4.55
C ALA A 194 -12.47 4.34 -5.10
N CYS A 195 -12.59 3.15 -5.70
CA CYS A 195 -11.43 2.28 -5.96
C CYS A 195 -11.24 1.92 -7.44
N ILE A 196 -12.34 1.76 -8.19
CA ILE A 196 -12.34 1.24 -9.57
C ILE A 196 -11.42 2.01 -10.52
N THR A 197 -11.33 3.34 -10.37
CA THR A 197 -10.52 4.22 -11.21
C THR A 197 -9.05 3.79 -11.28
N CYS A 198 -8.53 3.23 -10.19
CA CYS A 198 -7.14 2.77 -10.10
C CYS A 198 -7.04 1.24 -10.21
N HIS A 199 -7.91 0.50 -9.52
CA HIS A 199 -7.77 -0.95 -9.37
C HIS A 199 -8.53 -1.79 -10.40
N GLY A 200 -9.34 -1.15 -11.26
CA GLY A 200 -10.13 -1.82 -12.28
C GLY A 200 -11.46 -2.37 -11.75
N GLU A 201 -12.43 -2.58 -12.64
CA GLU A 201 -13.75 -3.13 -12.29
C GLU A 201 -13.65 -4.55 -11.73
N ASP A 202 -12.77 -5.33 -12.34
CA ASP A 202 -12.45 -6.71 -12.01
C ASP A 202 -11.32 -6.84 -10.99
N GLY A 203 -10.84 -5.73 -10.40
CA GLY A 203 -9.78 -5.71 -9.39
C GLY A 203 -8.45 -6.31 -9.84
N ALA A 204 -8.27 -6.56 -11.13
CA ALA A 204 -7.06 -7.15 -11.71
C ALA A 204 -5.88 -6.16 -11.75
N GLY A 205 -6.11 -4.92 -11.31
CA GLY A 205 -5.15 -3.82 -11.41
C GLY A 205 -5.38 -3.01 -12.69
N GLY A 206 -5.27 -1.70 -12.57
CA GLY A 206 -5.34 -0.75 -13.69
C GLY A 206 -3.97 -0.14 -14.00
N ALA A 207 -3.93 0.90 -14.83
CA ALA A 207 -2.69 1.59 -15.18
C ALA A 207 -1.95 2.19 -13.95
N THR A 208 -2.67 2.47 -12.87
CA THR A 208 -2.15 3.14 -11.66
C THR A 208 -2.37 2.35 -10.38
N GLY A 209 -3.16 1.27 -10.40
CA GLY A 209 -3.50 0.48 -9.22
C GLY A 209 -3.09 -0.97 -9.37
N LEU A 210 -2.69 -1.58 -8.25
CA LEU A 210 -2.31 -2.99 -8.15
C LEU A 210 -3.53 -3.93 -8.17
N ALA A 211 -3.29 -5.20 -8.52
CA ALA A 211 -4.28 -6.26 -8.42
C ALA A 211 -4.69 -6.52 -6.96
N LEU A 212 -5.97 -6.38 -6.64
CA LEU A 212 -6.50 -6.56 -5.28
C LEU A 212 -6.99 -7.99 -5.01
N TRP A 213 -7.30 -8.72 -6.08
CA TRP A 213 -7.66 -10.14 -6.07
C TRP A 213 -7.26 -10.79 -7.41
N GLY A 214 -7.62 -12.06 -7.60
CA GLY A 214 -7.19 -12.86 -8.75
C GLY A 214 -5.72 -13.32 -8.64
N ASP A 215 -5.25 -14.02 -9.67
CA ASP A 215 -3.95 -14.70 -9.68
C ASP A 215 -2.75 -13.75 -9.50
N ASN A 216 -2.92 -12.49 -9.87
CA ASN A 216 -1.88 -11.46 -9.79
C ASN A 216 -1.85 -10.73 -8.43
N SER A 217 -2.67 -11.12 -7.46
CA SER A 217 -2.72 -10.52 -6.12
C SER A 217 -2.05 -11.38 -5.04
N TYR A 218 -2.15 -10.94 -3.79
CA TYR A 218 -1.71 -11.69 -2.63
C TYR A 218 -2.58 -12.92 -2.39
N ASN A 219 -1.97 -14.02 -1.92
CA ASN A 219 -2.70 -15.25 -1.61
C ASN A 219 -3.48 -15.16 -0.30
N ILE A 220 -4.37 -16.12 -0.06
CA ILE A 220 -5.22 -16.17 1.14
C ILE A 220 -4.40 -16.19 2.45
N GLY A 221 -3.14 -16.64 2.42
CA GLY A 221 -2.24 -16.68 3.58
C GLY A 221 -1.72 -15.31 4.01
N ALA A 222 -1.86 -14.28 3.18
CA ALA A 222 -1.34 -12.94 3.45
C ALA A 222 -2.05 -12.24 4.62
N GLY A 223 -1.36 -11.28 5.25
CA GLY A 223 -1.96 -10.47 6.31
C GLY A 223 -3.15 -9.64 5.81
N MET A 224 -3.09 -9.21 4.53
CA MET A 224 -4.10 -8.39 3.87
C MET A 224 -5.39 -9.15 3.52
N ALA A 225 -5.34 -10.49 3.48
CA ALA A 225 -6.53 -11.32 3.30
C ALA A 225 -7.50 -11.30 4.51
N ARG A 226 -7.14 -10.59 5.61
CA ARG A 226 -7.95 -10.49 6.82
C ARG A 226 -8.69 -9.15 6.87
N VAL A 227 -10.01 -9.20 7.05
CA VAL A 227 -10.92 -8.04 6.96
C VAL A 227 -10.48 -6.89 7.86
N ARG A 228 -10.14 -7.13 9.14
CA ARG A 228 -9.77 -6.03 10.04
C ARG A 228 -8.46 -5.36 9.65
N THR A 229 -7.55 -6.13 9.06
CA THR A 229 -6.24 -5.63 8.62
C THR A 229 -6.40 -4.83 7.32
N ALA A 230 -7.13 -5.36 6.34
CA ALA A 230 -7.43 -4.65 5.11
C ALA A 230 -8.24 -3.38 5.37
N ALA A 231 -9.26 -3.43 6.22
CA ALA A 231 -10.08 -2.27 6.57
C ALA A 231 -9.25 -1.15 7.21
N GLY A 232 -8.38 -1.48 8.17
CA GLY A 232 -7.48 -0.50 8.77
C GLY A 232 -6.53 0.14 7.76
N TYR A 233 -6.01 -0.66 6.81
CA TYR A 233 -5.16 -0.15 5.73
C TYR A 233 -5.93 0.76 4.78
N ILE A 234 -7.12 0.31 4.33
CA ILE A 234 -8.00 1.06 3.43
C ILE A 234 -8.38 2.40 4.06
N GLN A 235 -8.89 2.39 5.30
CA GLN A 235 -9.28 3.60 5.99
C GLN A 235 -8.13 4.61 6.07
N LYS A 236 -6.92 4.14 6.42
CA LYS A 236 -5.79 5.04 6.67
C LYS A 236 -5.13 5.54 5.39
N TYR A 237 -5.06 4.72 4.35
CA TYR A 237 -4.17 4.95 3.21
C TYR A 237 -4.85 4.96 1.85
N MET A 238 -6.15 4.69 1.78
CA MET A 238 -6.92 4.66 0.54
C MET A 238 -8.12 5.61 0.60
N PRO A 239 -8.54 6.15 -0.56
CA PRO A 239 -7.83 6.10 -1.84
C PRO A 239 -6.53 6.92 -1.80
N LYS A 240 -5.51 6.50 -2.56
CA LYS A 240 -4.17 7.13 -2.57
C LYS A 240 -4.17 8.55 -3.14
N ALA A 241 -5.05 8.80 -4.07
CA ALA A 241 -5.39 10.12 -4.57
C ALA A 241 -6.90 10.32 -4.39
N PRO A 242 -7.39 11.57 -4.20
CA PRO A 242 -8.81 11.80 -4.05
C PRO A 242 -9.62 11.29 -5.25
N VAL A 243 -10.74 10.61 -4.99
CA VAL A 243 -11.70 10.10 -5.98
C VAL A 243 -13.10 10.49 -5.53
N GLY A 244 -13.73 11.43 -6.24
CA GLY A 244 -15.02 11.98 -5.83
C GLY A 244 -14.90 12.62 -4.45
N ASP A 245 -15.76 12.20 -3.51
CA ASP A 245 -15.78 12.68 -2.12
C ASP A 245 -14.86 11.85 -1.18
N TYR A 246 -14.08 10.92 -1.73
CA TYR A 246 -13.21 10.03 -0.97
C TYR A 246 -11.75 10.44 -1.06
N GLU A 247 -11.08 10.53 0.10
CA GLU A 247 -9.65 10.76 0.25
C GLU A 247 -9.09 9.89 1.37
N ALA A 248 -7.77 9.75 1.46
CA ALA A 248 -7.15 8.95 2.51
C ALA A 248 -7.60 9.43 3.90
N GLY A 249 -8.18 8.54 4.70
CA GLY A 249 -8.73 8.87 6.03
C GLY A 249 -10.19 9.28 6.04
N SER A 250 -10.86 9.51 4.91
CA SER A 250 -12.26 9.97 4.89
C SER A 250 -13.28 8.84 5.07
N LEU A 251 -12.91 7.60 4.74
CA LEU A 251 -13.77 6.43 4.91
C LEU A 251 -14.03 6.14 6.39
N THR A 252 -15.29 5.92 6.75
CA THR A 252 -15.63 5.42 8.08
C THR A 252 -15.09 4.01 8.28
N GLU A 253 -14.95 3.58 9.55
CA GLU A 253 -14.47 2.21 9.82
C GLU A 253 -15.42 1.16 9.20
N GLU A 254 -16.73 1.40 9.27
CA GLU A 254 -17.76 0.54 8.66
C GLU A 254 -17.61 0.46 7.14
N GLN A 255 -17.47 1.60 6.45
CA GLN A 255 -17.23 1.63 5.02
C GLN A 255 -15.95 0.87 4.64
N ALA A 256 -14.85 1.10 5.38
CA ALA A 256 -13.60 0.40 5.12
C ALA A 256 -13.70 -1.10 5.38
N MET A 257 -14.47 -1.54 6.38
CA MET A 257 -14.74 -2.95 6.64
C MET A 257 -15.59 -3.60 5.54
N ASN A 258 -16.62 -2.90 5.04
CA ASN A 258 -17.45 -3.36 3.93
C ASN A 258 -16.60 -3.52 2.65
N ILE A 259 -15.79 -2.51 2.29
CA ILE A 259 -14.86 -2.57 1.16
C ILE A 259 -13.86 -3.72 1.33
N ALA A 260 -13.25 -3.85 2.51
CA ALA A 260 -12.28 -4.91 2.80
C ALA A 260 -12.88 -6.32 2.65
N ALA A 261 -14.14 -6.49 3.07
CA ALA A 261 -14.84 -7.76 2.94
C ALA A 261 -15.23 -8.06 1.50
N TYR A 262 -15.63 -7.06 0.73
CA TYR A 262 -15.84 -7.21 -0.71
C TYR A 262 -14.55 -7.62 -1.43
N ILE A 263 -13.42 -6.96 -1.17
CA ILE A 263 -12.12 -7.32 -1.76
C ILE A 263 -11.70 -8.74 -1.38
N ASN A 264 -11.92 -9.13 -0.11
CA ASN A 264 -11.50 -10.43 0.39
C ASN A 264 -12.52 -11.57 0.16
N SER A 265 -13.71 -11.28 -0.37
CA SER A 265 -14.64 -12.31 -0.84
C SER A 265 -14.35 -12.78 -2.27
N MET A 266 -13.51 -12.04 -3.00
CA MET A 266 -13.08 -12.39 -4.35
C MET A 266 -12.05 -13.52 -4.37
N GLU A 267 -12.06 -14.28 -5.47
CA GLU A 267 -11.11 -15.37 -5.69
C GLU A 267 -9.65 -14.87 -5.70
N ARG A 268 -8.76 -15.67 -5.11
CA ARG A 268 -7.32 -15.40 -5.06
C ARG A 268 -6.55 -16.71 -4.88
N PRO A 269 -5.23 -16.73 -5.13
CA PRO A 269 -4.42 -17.92 -4.94
C PRO A 269 -4.53 -18.48 -3.52
N ASP A 270 -4.53 -19.80 -3.44
CA ASP A 270 -4.47 -20.50 -2.16
C ASP A 270 -3.05 -20.51 -1.58
N PHE A 271 -2.93 -20.77 -0.27
CA PHE A 271 -1.66 -21.07 0.38
C PHE A 271 -1.81 -22.41 1.14
N PRO A 272 -1.35 -23.54 0.58
CA PRO A 272 -1.61 -24.86 1.19
C PRO A 272 -1.11 -24.98 2.64
N ASN A 273 0.06 -24.42 2.93
CA ASN A 273 0.67 -24.48 4.27
C ASN A 273 -0.04 -23.61 5.32
N LYS A 274 -1.07 -22.84 4.96
CA LYS A 274 -1.86 -22.00 5.88
C LYS A 274 -2.50 -22.79 7.03
N ILE A 275 -2.75 -24.09 6.82
CA ILE A 275 -3.37 -24.97 7.82
C ILE A 275 -2.51 -25.13 9.08
N HIS A 276 -1.21 -24.84 9.01
CA HIS A 276 -0.28 -24.92 10.14
C HIS A 276 -0.12 -23.59 10.88
N ASP A 277 -0.82 -22.54 10.45
CA ASP A 277 -0.76 -21.24 11.09
C ASP A 277 -1.45 -21.26 12.46
N TRP A 278 -0.92 -20.47 13.39
CA TRP A 278 -1.38 -20.36 14.78
C TRP A 278 -1.47 -21.73 15.47
N PRO A 279 -0.35 -22.45 15.59
CA PRO A 279 -0.34 -23.81 16.15
C PRO A 279 -0.78 -23.85 17.62
N ASN A 280 -0.80 -22.70 18.31
CA ASN A 280 -1.26 -22.59 19.70
C ASN A 280 -2.77 -22.31 19.82
N GLY A 281 -3.50 -22.30 18.70
CA GLY A 281 -4.95 -22.04 18.65
C GLY A 281 -5.34 -20.58 18.90
N ASP A 282 -4.39 -19.67 18.67
CA ASP A 282 -4.46 -18.22 18.86
C ASP A 282 -4.69 -17.48 17.53
N ALA A 283 -5.42 -18.13 16.60
CA ALA A 283 -5.80 -17.51 15.34
C ALA A 283 -6.72 -16.30 15.58
N PRO A 284 -6.49 -15.15 14.89
CA PRO A 284 -7.37 -13.99 14.96
C PRO A 284 -8.82 -14.32 14.65
N ASP A 285 -9.74 -13.55 15.23
CA ASP A 285 -11.17 -13.68 14.95
C ASP A 285 -11.49 -13.53 13.46
N ASP A 286 -10.71 -12.70 12.76
CA ASP A 286 -10.78 -12.41 11.32
C ASP A 286 -9.85 -13.26 10.43
N ALA A 287 -9.35 -14.41 10.92
CA ALA A 287 -8.59 -15.34 10.07
C ALA A 287 -9.41 -15.78 8.84
N ALA A 288 -8.81 -15.70 7.65
CA ALA A 288 -9.49 -15.92 6.37
C ALA A 288 -9.68 -17.41 6.01
N TYR A 289 -9.23 -18.32 6.87
CA TYR A 289 -9.23 -19.77 6.66
C TYR A 289 -9.14 -20.48 8.02
N GLU A 290 -9.48 -21.77 8.02
CA GLU A 290 -9.33 -22.65 9.16
C GLU A 290 -7.91 -23.23 9.26
N THR A 291 -7.51 -23.58 10.49
CA THR A 291 -6.20 -24.18 10.79
C THR A 291 -6.37 -25.47 11.58
N LEU A 292 -5.34 -26.33 11.56
CA LEU A 292 -5.35 -27.63 12.25
C LEU A 292 -5.50 -27.50 13.77
N ALA A 293 -4.98 -26.43 14.36
CA ALA A 293 -5.11 -26.18 15.80
C ALA A 293 -6.55 -25.82 16.21
N GLY A 294 -7.37 -25.34 15.26
CA GLY A 294 -8.65 -24.70 15.54
C GLY A 294 -8.50 -23.45 16.41
N LYS A 295 -9.58 -22.68 16.58
CA LYS A 295 -9.60 -21.60 17.56
C LYS A 295 -9.81 -22.19 18.96
N LYS A 296 -8.94 -21.88 19.92
CA LYS A 296 -9.23 -22.16 21.32
C LYS A 296 -10.54 -21.48 21.69
N LYS A 297 -11.47 -22.22 22.31
CA LYS A 297 -12.65 -21.60 22.92
C LYS A 297 -12.15 -20.67 24.00
N SER A 298 -12.46 -19.38 23.93
CA SER A 298 -12.15 -18.47 25.03
C SER A 298 -13.00 -18.90 26.20
N ASP A 299 -12.37 -19.31 27.30
CA ASP A 299 -13.05 -19.46 28.59
C ASP A 299 -13.60 -18.07 28.95
N LYS A 300 -14.90 -17.88 28.69
CA LYS A 300 -15.67 -16.71 29.12
C LYS A 300 -16.19 -16.95 30.53
#